data_AF-A0A950YHW7-F1
#
_entry.id   AF-A0A950YHW7-F1
#
_cell.length_a   1.000
_cell.length_b   1.000
_cell.length_c   1.000
_cell.angle_alpha   90.00
_cell.angle_beta   90.00
_cell.angle_gamma   90.00
#
_symmetry.space_group_name_H-M   'P 1'
#
loop_
_entity.id
_entity.type
_entity.pdbx_description
1 polymer ?
#
loop_
_entity_poly.entity_id
_entity_poly.type
_entity_poly.pdbx_seq_one_letter_code
_entity_poly.pdbx_strand_id
1 'polypeptide(L)'
;MMVLDNLVVNVALPSIRMDLGASIQTLEWTVNAYVLAYAVLLLTGSALGDRLGRKRMFIAGIALFTAGSAAAAVSPSIGFLIAARATQGVAAALVTPLTLTLLAEAFPPAQRGLALGVWSGISGIGVALGPLVGGALTQIASWHWIFWVNVPIGIALIPLASARLVERRGEVKRLDLAGLALASSGLFGVVFGLVRSQSLGWSSPQVVISLAAGAALLVAFIAQELRTDEPMLPMEFFANRGFAVTNAISMAMYF
;
A
#
# COMPACT_ATOMS: atom_id res chain seq x y z
N MET A 1 -5.29 -10.86 3.24
CA MET A 1 -4.23 -10.57 4.24
C MET A 1 -3.99 -9.07 4.40
N MET A 2 -3.58 -8.32 3.36
CA MET A 2 -3.16 -6.91 3.51
C MET A 2 -4.26 -5.94 4.01
N VAL A 3 -5.48 -6.02 3.45
CA VAL A 3 -6.61 -5.19 3.88
C VAL A 3 -6.97 -5.46 5.35
N LEU A 4 -7.07 -6.75 5.71
CA LEU A 4 -7.36 -7.19 7.07
C LEU A 4 -6.28 -6.70 8.04
N ASP A 5 -5.00 -6.88 7.71
CA ASP A 5 -3.86 -6.46 8.52
C ASP A 5 -3.87 -4.97 8.83
N ASN A 6 -4.11 -4.11 7.83
CA ASN A 6 -4.17 -2.66 8.05
C ASN A 6 -5.29 -2.27 9.05
N LEU A 7 -6.45 -2.91 8.96
CA LEU A 7 -7.60 -2.57 9.78
C LEU A 7 -7.53 -3.15 11.19
N VAL A 8 -7.03 -4.38 11.33
CA VAL A 8 -6.89 -5.03 12.62
C VAL A 8 -5.97 -4.25 13.56
N VAL A 9 -4.89 -3.66 13.04
CA VAL A 9 -3.93 -2.90 13.86
C VAL A 9 -4.59 -1.73 14.59
N ASN A 10 -5.55 -1.04 13.95
CA ASN A 10 -6.27 0.07 14.57
C ASN A 10 -7.01 -0.35 15.85
N VAL A 11 -7.55 -1.58 15.88
CA VAL A 11 -8.25 -2.13 17.06
C VAL A 11 -7.26 -2.56 18.14
N ALA A 12 -6.04 -2.94 17.77
CA ALA A 12 -5.01 -3.38 18.70
C ALA A 12 -4.18 -2.23 19.31
N LEU A 13 -4.29 -1.00 18.79
CA LEU A 13 -3.49 0.15 19.24
C LEU A 13 -3.52 0.37 20.77
N PRO A 14 -4.67 0.31 21.47
CA PRO A 14 -4.68 0.47 22.92
C PRO A 14 -3.84 -0.57 23.66
N SER A 15 -3.91 -1.84 23.21
CA SER A 15 -3.13 -2.94 23.79
C SER A 15 -1.64 -2.80 23.50
N ILE A 16 -1.27 -2.43 22.26
CA ILE A 16 0.12 -2.15 21.86
C ILE A 16 0.72 -1.04 22.74
N ARG A 17 -0.07 0.02 23.01
CA ARG A 17 0.35 1.14 23.84
C ARG A 17 0.69 0.70 25.26
N MET A 18 -0.17 -0.11 25.88
CA MET A 18 0.02 -0.58 27.25
C MET A 18 1.23 -1.53 27.37
N ASP A 19 1.38 -2.43 26.41
CA ASP A 19 2.43 -3.46 26.43
C ASP A 19 3.82 -2.89 26.14
N LEU A 20 3.93 -1.95 25.18
CA LEU A 20 5.21 -1.36 24.77
C LEU A 20 5.50 0.01 25.40
N GLY A 21 4.63 0.51 26.29
CA GLY A 21 4.79 1.80 26.95
C GLY A 21 4.88 3.00 25.98
N ALA A 22 4.27 2.90 24.81
CA ALA A 22 4.42 3.89 23.74
C ALA A 22 3.63 5.17 24.01
N SER A 23 4.16 6.31 23.55
CA SER A 23 3.37 7.55 23.47
C SER A 23 2.33 7.44 22.35
N ILE A 24 1.27 8.23 22.41
CA ILE A 24 0.24 8.29 21.36
C ILE A 24 0.88 8.65 20.01
N GLN A 25 1.82 9.60 20.02
CA GLN A 25 2.50 10.04 18.80
C GLN A 25 3.33 8.92 18.16
N THR A 26 4.05 8.11 18.95
CA THR A 26 4.83 6.98 18.41
C THR A 26 3.91 5.84 17.98
N LEU A 27 2.75 5.69 18.62
CA LEU A 27 1.75 4.70 18.26
C LEU A 27 1.09 5.01 16.91
N GLU A 28 0.80 6.28 16.60
CA GLU A 28 0.28 6.68 15.28
C GLU A 28 1.23 6.26 14.14
N TRP A 29 2.54 6.27 14.38
CA TRP A 29 3.54 5.83 13.41
C TRP A 29 3.45 4.35 13.05
N THR A 30 2.85 3.48 13.87
CA THR A 30 2.68 2.06 13.48
C THR A 30 1.71 1.89 12.31
N VAL A 31 0.73 2.79 12.19
CA VAL A 31 -0.21 2.81 11.06
C VAL A 31 0.35 3.69 9.94
N ASN A 32 0.83 4.89 10.27
CA ASN A 32 1.28 5.85 9.29
C ASN A 32 2.53 5.41 8.52
N ALA A 33 3.46 4.68 9.15
CA ALA A 33 4.64 4.18 8.43
C ALA A 33 4.27 3.16 7.34
N TYR A 34 3.27 2.31 7.60
CA TYR A 34 2.72 1.39 6.60
C TYR A 34 2.08 2.16 5.45
N VAL A 35 1.17 3.10 5.76
CA VAL A 35 0.42 3.88 4.76
C VAL A 35 1.37 4.73 3.92
N LEU A 36 2.35 5.38 4.54
CA LEU A 36 3.33 6.22 3.87
C LEU A 36 4.20 5.41 2.92
N ALA A 37 4.77 4.28 3.37
CA ALA A 37 5.56 3.41 2.53
C ALA A 37 4.72 2.83 1.36
N TYR A 38 3.47 2.45 1.65
CA TYR A 38 2.53 1.97 0.65
C TYR A 38 2.24 3.04 -0.42
N ALA A 39 1.82 4.24 -0.01
CA ALA A 39 1.44 5.31 -0.92
C ALA A 39 2.61 5.75 -1.82
N VAL A 40 3.79 5.93 -1.24
CA VAL A 40 4.99 6.40 -1.96
C VAL A 40 5.49 5.39 -2.97
N LEU A 41 5.39 4.10 -2.67
CA LEU A 41 5.98 3.04 -3.51
C LEU A 41 4.97 2.34 -4.41
N LEU A 42 3.68 2.71 -4.38
CA LEU A 42 2.65 2.05 -5.14
C LEU A 42 2.93 2.08 -6.65
N LEU A 43 3.26 3.25 -7.19
CA LEU A 43 3.63 3.41 -8.60
C LEU A 43 4.91 2.63 -8.93
N THR A 44 5.90 2.72 -8.05
CA THR A 44 7.17 1.98 -8.15
C THR A 44 6.95 0.48 -8.20
N GLY A 45 6.06 -0.06 -7.37
CA GLY A 45 5.76 -1.47 -7.31
C GLY A 45 5.09 -1.99 -8.58
N SER A 46 4.15 -1.21 -9.14
CA SER A 46 3.55 -1.52 -10.44
C SER A 46 4.59 -1.56 -11.56
N ALA A 47 5.44 -0.53 -11.65
CA ALA A 47 6.48 -0.43 -12.68
C ALA A 47 7.54 -1.54 -12.56
N LEU A 48 7.93 -1.90 -11.35
CA LEU A 48 8.83 -3.03 -11.10
C LEU A 48 8.21 -4.36 -11.55
N GLY A 49 6.93 -4.57 -11.30
CA GLY A 49 6.23 -5.77 -11.75
C GLY A 49 6.14 -5.88 -13.27
N ASP A 50 5.86 -4.77 -13.95
CA ASP A 50 5.84 -4.76 -15.42
C ASP A 50 7.22 -5.06 -16.02
N ARG A 51 8.30 -4.56 -15.42
CA ARG A 51 9.66 -4.75 -15.92
C ARG A 51 10.27 -6.11 -15.55
N LEU A 52 10.24 -6.47 -14.26
CA LEU A 52 10.94 -7.65 -13.73
C LEU A 52 10.12 -8.92 -13.83
N GLY A 53 8.80 -8.79 -14.04
CA GLY A 53 7.85 -9.89 -14.12
C GLY A 53 6.78 -9.79 -13.04
N ARG A 54 5.51 -9.79 -13.45
CA ARG A 54 4.35 -9.56 -12.59
C ARG A 54 4.21 -10.67 -11.55
N LYS A 55 4.43 -11.93 -11.95
CA LYS A 55 4.38 -13.09 -11.05
C LYS A 55 5.53 -13.06 -10.04
N ARG A 56 6.76 -12.84 -10.51
CA ARG A 56 7.94 -12.74 -9.62
C ARG A 56 7.79 -11.67 -8.57
N MET A 57 7.40 -10.47 -8.97
CA MET A 57 7.22 -9.34 -8.05
C MET A 57 6.04 -9.53 -7.10
N PHE A 58 4.95 -10.16 -7.56
CA PHE A 58 3.84 -10.54 -6.70
C PHE A 58 4.27 -11.53 -5.60
N ILE A 59 5.00 -12.59 -5.96
CA ILE A 59 5.51 -13.57 -4.99
C ILE A 59 6.52 -12.93 -4.03
N ALA A 60 7.44 -12.11 -4.55
CA ALA A 60 8.40 -11.38 -3.72
C ALA A 60 7.71 -10.44 -2.74
N GLY A 61 6.66 -9.73 -3.18
CA GLY A 61 5.83 -8.90 -2.32
C GLY A 61 5.10 -9.70 -1.24
N ILE A 62 4.53 -10.86 -1.56
CA ILE A 62 3.91 -11.74 -0.54
C ILE A 62 4.96 -12.21 0.47
N ALA A 63 6.13 -12.64 0.00
CA ALA A 63 7.21 -13.09 0.87
C ALA A 63 7.70 -11.97 1.80
N LEU A 64 7.90 -10.76 1.27
CA LEU A 64 8.30 -9.59 2.04
C LEU A 64 7.23 -9.19 3.06
N PHE A 65 5.94 -9.23 2.68
CA PHE A 65 4.85 -8.95 3.60
C PHE A 65 4.80 -9.98 4.72
N THR A 66 4.99 -11.26 4.38
CA THR A 66 4.97 -12.37 5.32
C THR A 66 6.10 -12.25 6.34
N ALA A 67 7.32 -11.94 5.86
CA ALA A 67 8.48 -11.69 6.72
C ALA A 67 8.27 -10.45 7.59
N GLY A 68 7.75 -9.36 7.03
CA GLY A 68 7.42 -8.14 7.78
C GLY A 68 6.35 -8.39 8.85
N SER A 69 5.34 -9.20 8.53
CA SER A 69 4.29 -9.59 9.49
C SER A 69 4.88 -10.46 10.61
N ALA A 70 5.73 -11.44 10.29
CA ALA A 70 6.41 -12.24 11.31
C ALA A 70 7.30 -11.36 12.21
N ALA A 71 8.02 -10.40 11.63
CA ALA A 71 8.82 -9.43 12.38
C ALA A 71 7.94 -8.57 13.30
N ALA A 72 6.83 -8.03 12.81
CA ALA A 72 5.87 -7.29 13.63
C ALA A 72 5.29 -8.15 14.76
N ALA A 73 5.08 -9.45 14.52
CA ALA A 73 4.55 -10.39 15.49
C ALA A 73 5.53 -10.75 16.63
N VAL A 74 6.82 -10.48 16.47
CA VAL A 74 7.86 -10.72 17.49
C VAL A 74 8.53 -9.43 17.96
N SER A 75 7.93 -8.28 17.66
CA SER A 75 8.56 -7.00 17.89
C SER A 75 8.73 -6.70 19.39
N PRO A 76 9.96 -6.44 19.87
CA PRO A 76 10.21 -6.17 21.29
C PRO A 76 9.99 -4.70 21.68
N SER A 77 9.81 -3.81 20.69
CA SER A 77 9.68 -2.37 20.92
C SER A 77 8.85 -1.70 19.82
N ILE A 78 8.31 -0.52 20.15
CA ILE A 78 7.49 0.26 19.21
C ILE A 78 8.29 0.67 17.96
N GLY A 79 9.57 1.01 18.10
CA GLY A 79 10.43 1.37 16.97
C GLY A 79 10.65 0.18 16.01
N PHE A 80 10.84 -1.01 16.57
CA PHE A 80 10.93 -2.24 15.77
C PHE A 80 9.61 -2.52 15.04
N LEU A 81 8.48 -2.37 15.74
CA LEU A 81 7.16 -2.53 15.13
C LEU A 81 6.95 -1.55 13.98
N ILE A 82 7.28 -0.26 14.15
CA ILE A 82 7.19 0.75 13.09
C ILE A 82 8.02 0.36 11.86
N ALA A 83 9.25 -0.13 12.05
CA ALA A 83 10.10 -0.57 10.95
C ALA A 83 9.52 -1.80 10.21
N ALA A 84 8.98 -2.76 10.97
CA ALA A 84 8.30 -3.92 10.40
C ALA A 84 7.04 -3.50 9.61
N ARG A 85 6.27 -2.54 10.13
CA ARG A 85 5.09 -1.95 9.47
C ARG A 85 5.44 -1.20 8.19
N ALA A 86 6.53 -0.42 8.19
CA ALA A 86 7.04 0.22 6.99
C ALA A 86 7.39 -0.82 5.93
N THR A 87 8.05 -1.92 6.32
CA THR A 87 8.39 -3.04 5.43
C THR A 87 7.14 -3.72 4.86
N GLN A 88 6.09 -3.91 5.67
CA GLN A 88 4.80 -4.40 5.18
C GLN A 88 4.15 -3.43 4.18
N GLY A 89 4.30 -2.11 4.38
CA GLY A 89 3.83 -1.10 3.44
C GLY A 89 4.52 -1.18 2.08
N VAL A 90 5.85 -1.34 2.07
CA VAL A 90 6.64 -1.63 0.85
C VAL A 90 6.10 -2.88 0.14
N ALA A 91 5.88 -3.94 0.90
CA ALA A 91 5.39 -5.20 0.35
C ALA A 91 3.96 -5.07 -0.23
N ALA A 92 3.09 -4.31 0.43
CA ALA A 92 1.75 -4.03 -0.05
C ALA A 92 1.77 -3.24 -1.36
N ALA A 93 2.69 -2.28 -1.51
CA ALA A 93 2.86 -1.50 -2.73
C ALA A 93 3.27 -2.37 -3.92
N LEU A 94 4.02 -3.46 -3.69
CA LEU A 94 4.34 -4.44 -4.72
C LEU A 94 3.12 -5.29 -5.11
N VAL A 95 2.33 -5.74 -4.14
CA VAL A 95 1.29 -6.77 -4.36
C VAL A 95 -0.02 -6.19 -4.87
N THR A 96 -0.51 -5.08 -4.27
CA THR A 96 -1.85 -4.56 -4.54
C THR A 96 -2.08 -4.24 -6.02
N PRO A 97 -1.24 -3.43 -6.71
CA PRO A 97 -1.46 -3.12 -8.12
C PRO A 97 -1.34 -4.39 -8.99
N LEU A 98 -0.38 -5.27 -8.70
CA LEU A 98 -0.18 -6.50 -9.46
C LEU A 98 -1.32 -7.49 -9.33
N THR A 99 -2.06 -7.47 -8.22
CA THR A 99 -3.23 -8.34 -8.03
C THR A 99 -4.31 -8.01 -9.06
N LEU A 100 -4.59 -6.72 -9.30
CA LEU A 100 -5.57 -6.27 -10.28
C LEU A 100 -5.10 -6.59 -11.72
N THR A 101 -3.82 -6.38 -12.00
CA THR A 101 -3.24 -6.66 -13.32
C THR A 101 -3.28 -8.15 -13.63
N LEU A 102 -2.83 -9.02 -12.72
CA LEU A 102 -2.87 -10.47 -12.88
C LEU A 102 -4.31 -10.98 -13.04
N LEU A 103 -5.27 -10.37 -12.35
CA LEU A 103 -6.69 -10.71 -12.49
C LEU A 103 -7.22 -10.33 -13.88
N ALA A 104 -6.95 -9.11 -14.34
CA ALA A 104 -7.36 -8.65 -15.67
C ALA A 104 -6.71 -9.46 -16.82
N GLU A 105 -5.52 -10.01 -16.58
CA GLU A 105 -4.79 -10.89 -17.49
C GLU A 105 -5.30 -12.33 -17.51
N ALA A 106 -5.84 -12.82 -16.39
CA ALA A 106 -6.35 -14.17 -16.25
C ALA A 106 -7.76 -14.34 -16.84
N PHE A 107 -8.55 -13.25 -16.90
CA PHE A 107 -9.93 -13.29 -17.37
C PHE A 107 -10.13 -12.55 -18.71
N PRO A 108 -10.98 -13.09 -19.61
CA PRO A 108 -11.33 -12.41 -20.86
C PRO A 108 -12.11 -11.11 -20.58
N PRO A 109 -12.07 -10.10 -21.48
CA PRO A 109 -12.66 -8.77 -21.25
C PRO A 109 -14.10 -8.79 -20.74
N ALA A 110 -14.94 -9.68 -21.27
CA ALA A 110 -16.35 -9.82 -20.88
C ALA A 110 -16.55 -10.28 -19.42
N GLN A 111 -15.58 -10.98 -18.82
CA GLN A 111 -15.65 -11.51 -17.46
C GLN A 111 -14.89 -10.66 -16.44
N ARG A 112 -14.12 -9.65 -16.89
CA ARG A 112 -13.31 -8.80 -16.00
C ARG A 112 -14.16 -8.06 -14.96
N GLY A 113 -15.35 -7.60 -15.34
CA GLY A 113 -16.26 -6.93 -14.41
C GLY A 113 -16.68 -7.83 -13.24
N LEU A 114 -17.03 -9.09 -13.52
CA LEU A 114 -17.36 -10.08 -12.50
C LEU A 114 -16.14 -10.39 -11.61
N ALA A 115 -14.97 -10.60 -12.23
CA ALA A 115 -13.74 -10.88 -11.50
C ALA A 115 -13.36 -9.73 -10.56
N LEU A 116 -13.43 -8.48 -11.04
CA LEU A 116 -13.21 -7.29 -10.23
C LEU A 116 -14.27 -7.15 -9.12
N GLY A 117 -15.53 -7.47 -9.40
CA GLY A 117 -16.60 -7.50 -8.40
C GLY A 117 -16.32 -8.50 -7.28
N VAL A 118 -15.87 -9.72 -7.62
CA VAL A 118 -15.46 -10.73 -6.62
C VAL A 118 -14.25 -10.26 -5.83
N TRP A 119 -13.24 -9.68 -6.50
CA TRP A 119 -12.06 -9.11 -5.83
C TRP A 119 -12.45 -8.00 -4.84
N SER A 120 -13.33 -7.08 -5.23
CA SER A 120 -13.86 -6.03 -4.36
C SER A 120 -14.71 -6.59 -3.23
N GLY A 121 -15.51 -7.63 -3.49
CA GLY A 121 -16.31 -8.32 -2.48
C GLY A 121 -15.45 -8.99 -1.40
N ILE A 122 -14.40 -9.71 -1.80
CA ILE A 122 -13.42 -10.31 -0.87
C ILE A 122 -12.70 -9.22 -0.07
N SER A 123 -12.28 -8.13 -0.73
CA SER A 123 -11.69 -6.98 -0.03
C SER A 123 -12.65 -6.38 0.99
N GLY A 124 -13.94 -6.22 0.64
CA GLY A 124 -14.98 -5.71 1.52
C GLY A 124 -15.25 -6.61 2.73
N ILE A 125 -15.22 -7.93 2.55
CA ILE A 125 -15.26 -8.89 3.67
C ILE A 125 -14.04 -8.69 4.57
N GLY A 126 -12.85 -8.50 3.99
CA GLY A 126 -11.64 -8.16 4.75
C GLY A 126 -11.80 -6.87 5.56
N VAL A 127 -12.52 -5.88 5.03
CA VAL A 127 -12.83 -4.64 5.74
C VAL A 127 -13.73 -4.89 6.94
N ALA A 128 -14.83 -5.62 6.74
CA ALA A 128 -15.79 -5.92 7.79
C ALA A 128 -15.21 -6.83 8.89
N LEU A 129 -14.43 -7.85 8.49
CA LEU A 129 -13.82 -8.80 9.41
C LEU A 129 -12.62 -8.22 10.17
N GLY A 130 -11.97 -7.16 9.66
CA GLY A 130 -10.79 -6.57 10.27
C GLY A 130 -11.01 -6.23 11.75
N PRO A 131 -11.98 -5.36 12.09
CA PRO A 131 -12.24 -5.02 13.49
C PRO A 131 -12.70 -6.20 14.35
N LEU A 132 -13.50 -7.12 13.78
CA LEU A 132 -14.03 -8.28 14.49
C LEU A 132 -12.92 -9.27 14.88
N VAL A 133 -12.11 -9.68 13.90
CA VAL A 133 -10.98 -10.60 14.11
C VAL A 133 -9.93 -9.93 14.98
N GLY A 134 -9.65 -8.64 14.75
CA GLY A 134 -8.70 -7.87 15.53
C GLY A 134 -9.08 -7.74 16.99
N GLY A 135 -10.33 -7.39 17.26
CA GLY A 135 -10.87 -7.31 18.62
C GLY A 135 -10.83 -8.67 19.32
N ALA A 136 -11.31 -9.73 18.64
CA ALA A 136 -11.28 -11.08 19.20
C ALA A 136 -9.86 -11.54 19.56
N LEU A 137 -8.90 -11.45 18.62
CA LEU A 137 -7.51 -11.87 18.85
C LEU A 137 -6.83 -11.06 19.95
N THR A 138 -7.10 -9.75 20.00
CA THR A 138 -6.51 -8.86 21.00
C THR A 138 -7.09 -9.13 22.39
N GLN A 139 -8.37 -9.51 22.50
CA GLN A 139 -9.03 -9.83 23.77
C GLN A 139 -8.65 -11.20 24.31
N ILE A 140 -8.61 -12.24 23.46
CA ILE A 140 -8.45 -13.63 23.90
C ILE A 140 -7.00 -14.11 23.97
N ALA A 141 -6.10 -13.45 23.26
CA ALA A 141 -4.71 -13.87 23.15
C ALA A 141 -3.75 -12.69 23.40
N SER A 142 -3.24 -12.08 22.34
CA SER A 142 -2.33 -10.94 22.41
C SER A 142 -2.39 -10.20 21.08
N TRP A 143 -2.09 -8.90 21.09
CA TRP A 143 -2.02 -8.10 19.88
C TRP A 143 -1.02 -8.68 18.86
N HIS A 144 0.03 -9.38 19.28
CA HIS A 144 0.99 -10.04 18.38
C HIS A 144 0.33 -11.02 17.40
N TRP A 145 -0.78 -11.66 17.80
CA TRP A 145 -1.49 -12.63 16.96
C TRP A 145 -2.14 -12.03 15.72
N ILE A 146 -2.40 -10.73 15.73
CA ILE A 146 -2.93 -10.04 14.56
C ILE A 146 -1.97 -10.11 13.38
N PHE A 147 -0.67 -10.13 13.67
CA PHE A 147 0.38 -10.24 12.68
C PHE A 147 0.69 -11.71 12.35
N TRP A 148 0.61 -12.61 13.34
CA TRP A 148 0.80 -14.04 13.10
C TRP A 148 -0.23 -14.63 12.13
N VAL A 149 -1.48 -14.13 12.12
CA VAL A 149 -2.53 -14.60 11.19
C VAL A 149 -2.12 -14.50 9.72
N ASN A 150 -1.33 -13.51 9.33
CA ASN A 150 -0.91 -13.36 7.93
C ASN A 150 0.17 -14.36 7.52
N VAL A 151 0.96 -14.86 8.46
CA VAL A 151 2.11 -15.73 8.18
C VAL A 151 1.71 -17.06 7.51
N PRO A 152 0.77 -17.86 8.05
CA PRO A 152 0.34 -19.09 7.41
C PRO A 152 -0.34 -18.83 6.05
N ILE A 153 -1.04 -17.70 5.91
CA ILE A 153 -1.66 -17.30 4.64
C ILE A 153 -0.56 -17.05 3.59
N GLY A 154 0.48 -16.29 3.94
CA GLY A 154 1.62 -16.04 3.06
C GLY A 154 2.35 -17.30 2.64
N ILE A 155 2.64 -18.19 3.61
CA ILE A 155 3.30 -19.49 3.37
C ILE A 155 2.47 -20.36 2.42
N ALA A 156 1.14 -20.34 2.50
CA ALA A 156 0.26 -21.07 1.58
C ALA A 156 0.16 -20.41 0.20
N LEU A 157 0.10 -19.08 0.14
CA LEU A 157 -0.07 -18.33 -1.11
C LEU A 157 1.17 -18.35 -2.00
N ILE A 158 2.38 -18.35 -1.43
CA ILE A 158 3.64 -18.38 -2.21
C ILE A 158 3.74 -19.59 -3.16
N PRO A 159 3.62 -20.85 -2.69
CA PRO A 159 3.68 -22.01 -3.58
C PRO A 159 2.48 -22.07 -4.53
N LEU A 160 1.28 -21.64 -4.08
CA LEU A 160 0.10 -21.61 -4.93
C LEU A 160 0.26 -20.62 -6.08
N ALA A 161 0.74 -19.41 -5.80
CA ALA A 161 1.04 -18.39 -6.81
C ALA A 161 2.16 -18.87 -7.75
N SER A 162 3.19 -19.54 -7.22
CA SER A 162 4.25 -20.13 -8.02
C SER A 162 3.73 -21.21 -8.99
N ALA A 163 2.81 -22.05 -8.54
CA ALA A 163 2.27 -23.15 -9.34
C ALA A 163 1.20 -22.70 -10.35
N ARG A 164 0.37 -21.69 -10.01
CA ARG A 164 -0.82 -21.33 -10.80
C ARG A 164 -0.65 -20.10 -11.67
N LEU A 165 0.23 -19.16 -11.31
CA LEU A 165 0.44 -17.96 -12.12
C LEU A 165 1.41 -18.23 -13.27
N VAL A 166 1.14 -17.61 -14.41
CA VAL A 166 2.03 -17.60 -15.57
C VAL A 166 2.86 -16.33 -15.50
N GLU A 167 4.17 -16.44 -15.76
CA GLU A 167 5.03 -15.27 -15.80
C GLU A 167 4.71 -14.41 -17.03
N ARG A 168 4.42 -13.13 -16.79
CA ARG A 168 4.19 -12.12 -17.84
C ARG A 168 4.90 -10.83 -17.46
N ARG A 169 5.46 -10.16 -18.46
CA ARG A 169 6.08 -8.84 -18.35
C ARG A 169 5.24 -7.85 -19.15
N GLY A 170 5.19 -6.62 -18.68
CA GLY A 170 4.61 -5.51 -19.42
C GLY A 170 5.52 -5.08 -20.56
N GLU A 171 5.02 -4.20 -21.43
CA GLU A 171 5.76 -3.65 -22.57
C GLU A 171 6.81 -2.60 -22.16
N VAL A 172 6.88 -2.25 -20.88
CA VAL A 172 7.78 -1.23 -20.32
C VAL A 172 9.24 -1.66 -20.50
N LYS A 173 9.95 -1.00 -21.43
CA LYS A 173 11.36 -1.29 -21.74
C LYS A 173 12.32 -0.53 -20.83
N ARG A 174 11.95 0.69 -20.42
CA ARG A 174 12.75 1.54 -19.52
C ARG A 174 11.92 2.03 -18.35
N LEU A 175 12.53 2.04 -17.17
CA LEU A 175 11.90 2.59 -15.97
C LEU A 175 12.23 4.09 -15.93
N ASP A 176 11.21 4.96 -15.96
CA ASP A 176 11.40 6.40 -15.79
C ASP A 176 11.81 6.69 -14.34
N LEU A 177 13.12 6.63 -14.07
CA LEU A 177 13.67 6.88 -12.75
C LEU A 177 13.44 8.33 -12.29
N ALA A 178 13.35 9.28 -13.23
CA ALA A 178 13.09 10.68 -12.91
C ALA A 178 11.62 10.87 -12.51
N GLY A 179 10.69 10.34 -13.31
CA GLY A 179 9.27 10.31 -12.98
C GLY A 179 9.00 9.60 -11.66
N LEU A 180 9.65 8.46 -11.43
CA LEU A 180 9.58 7.70 -10.18
C LEU A 180 10.04 8.52 -8.97
N ALA A 181 11.18 9.21 -9.08
CA ALA A 181 11.72 10.03 -8.01
C ALA A 181 10.79 11.22 -7.69
N LEU A 182 10.31 11.93 -8.73
CA LEU A 182 9.39 13.05 -8.57
C LEU A 182 8.07 12.61 -7.94
N ALA A 183 7.47 11.52 -8.43
CA ALA A 183 6.22 10.97 -7.91
C ALA A 183 6.39 10.48 -6.46
N SER A 184 7.46 9.72 -6.18
CA SER A 184 7.72 9.17 -4.84
C SER A 184 7.97 10.27 -3.82
N SER A 185 8.85 11.23 -4.14
CA SER A 185 9.15 12.36 -3.24
C SER A 185 7.97 13.32 -3.10
N GLY A 186 7.20 13.54 -4.17
CA GLY A 186 5.98 14.34 -4.15
C GLY A 186 4.90 13.73 -3.26
N LEU A 187 4.58 12.45 -3.46
CA LEU A 187 3.66 11.70 -2.61
C LEU A 187 4.15 11.64 -1.16
N PHE A 188 5.45 11.46 -0.94
CA PHE A 188 6.02 11.49 0.40
C PHE A 188 5.75 12.83 1.07
N GLY A 189 6.04 13.96 0.42
CA GLY A 189 5.80 15.28 0.97
C GLY A 189 4.33 15.53 1.32
N VAL A 190 3.41 15.15 0.43
CA VAL A 190 1.96 15.30 0.66
C VAL A 190 1.49 14.42 1.82
N VAL A 191 1.73 13.11 1.76
CA VAL A 191 1.26 12.17 2.78
C VAL A 191 1.93 12.44 4.13
N PHE A 192 3.22 12.73 4.15
CA PHE A 192 3.94 13.11 5.36
C PHE A 192 3.39 14.40 5.97
N GLY A 193 3.11 15.41 5.15
CA GLY A 193 2.49 16.67 5.59
C GLY A 193 1.12 16.45 6.22
N LEU A 194 0.26 15.63 5.59
CA LEU A 194 -1.06 15.27 6.10
C LEU A 194 -1.00 14.48 7.41
N VAL A 195 -0.08 13.51 7.51
CA VAL A 195 0.14 12.76 8.75
C VAL A 195 0.62 13.67 9.88
N ARG A 196 1.58 14.57 9.57
CA ARG A 196 2.14 15.50 10.56
C ARG A 196 1.16 16.60 10.97
N SER A 197 0.21 16.98 10.12
CA SER A 197 -0.76 18.03 10.43
C SER A 197 -1.66 17.68 11.62
N GLN A 198 -1.93 16.38 11.83
CA GLN A 198 -2.70 15.90 12.97
C GLN A 198 -2.03 16.21 14.33
N SER A 199 -0.69 16.14 14.40
CA SER A 199 0.06 16.36 15.65
C SER A 199 0.66 17.76 15.78
N LEU A 200 1.04 18.40 14.66
CA LEU A 200 1.71 19.71 14.65
C LEU A 200 0.78 20.87 14.28
N GLY A 201 -0.43 20.57 13.80
CA GLY A 201 -1.36 21.56 13.27
C GLY A 201 -1.03 22.01 11.84
N TRP A 202 -2.04 22.53 11.15
CA TRP A 202 -1.96 22.95 9.74
C TRP A 202 -1.03 24.14 9.49
N SER A 203 -0.85 25.01 10.48
CA SER A 203 0.01 26.20 10.38
C SER A 203 1.48 25.91 10.64
N SER A 204 1.85 24.68 11.01
CA SER A 204 3.24 24.33 11.26
C SER A 204 4.08 24.50 10.00
N PRO A 205 5.24 25.19 10.06
CA PRO A 205 6.13 25.34 8.91
C PRO A 205 6.50 23.99 8.29
N GLN A 206 6.70 22.96 9.11
CA GLN A 206 7.01 21.62 8.62
C GLN A 206 5.89 21.03 7.77
N VAL A 207 4.63 21.23 8.16
CA VAL A 207 3.45 20.73 7.42
C VAL A 207 3.30 21.51 6.12
N VAL A 208 3.32 22.84 6.19
CA VAL A 208 3.16 23.71 5.01
C VAL A 208 4.27 23.46 3.99
N ILE A 209 5.53 23.38 4.42
CA ILE A 209 6.67 23.11 3.53
C ILE A 209 6.55 21.73 2.90
N SER A 210 6.18 20.70 3.67
CA SER A 210 6.03 19.33 3.14
C SER A 210 4.91 19.23 2.11
N LEU A 211 3.76 19.85 2.38
CA LEU A 211 2.62 19.89 1.45
C LEU A 211 2.96 20.68 0.19
N ALA A 212 3.55 21.88 0.33
CA ALA A 212 3.88 22.75 -0.80
C ALA A 212 4.98 22.12 -1.67
N ALA A 213 6.05 21.59 -1.07
CA ALA A 213 7.12 20.91 -1.80
C ALA A 213 6.60 19.62 -2.46
N GLY A 214 5.77 18.86 -1.75
CA GLY A 214 5.12 17.65 -2.28
C GLY A 214 4.26 17.96 -3.51
N ALA A 215 3.40 18.97 -3.42
CA ALA A 215 2.58 19.44 -4.53
C ALA A 215 3.42 19.94 -5.70
N ALA A 216 4.48 20.71 -5.44
CA ALA A 216 5.39 21.19 -6.48
C ALA A 216 6.09 20.03 -7.22
N LEU A 217 6.53 19.01 -6.48
CA LEU A 217 7.15 17.81 -7.07
C LEU A 217 6.14 16.98 -7.89
N LEU A 218 4.89 16.89 -7.47
CA LEU A 218 3.83 16.23 -8.24
C LEU A 218 3.49 17.01 -9.53
N VAL A 219 3.47 18.35 -9.48
CA VAL A 219 3.31 19.18 -10.68
C VAL A 219 4.51 18.99 -11.62
N ALA A 220 5.73 18.91 -11.09
CA ALA A 220 6.92 18.61 -11.87
C ALA A 220 6.87 17.20 -12.50
N PHE A 221 6.37 16.20 -11.76
CA PHE A 221 6.13 14.85 -12.27
C PHE A 221 5.15 14.86 -13.44
N ILE A 222 4.01 15.56 -13.31
CA ILE A 222 3.03 15.71 -14.39
C ILE A 222 3.68 16.37 -15.62
N ALA A 223 4.44 17.44 -15.42
CA ALA A 223 5.12 18.14 -16.52
C ALA A 223 6.18 17.26 -17.21
N GLN A 224 6.84 16.38 -16.46
CA GLN A 224 7.80 15.41 -16.98
C GLN A 224 7.11 14.31 -17.79
N GLU A 225 6.05 13.70 -17.24
CA GLU A 225 5.27 12.65 -17.90
C GLU A 225 4.65 13.11 -19.22
N LEU A 226 4.22 14.38 -19.31
CA LEU A 226 3.72 14.97 -20.55
C LEU A 226 4.78 15.13 -21.65
N ARG A 227 6.07 14.98 -21.31
CA ARG A 227 7.21 15.13 -22.22
C ARG A 227 7.96 13.82 -22.47
N THR A 228 7.68 12.77 -21.69
CA THR A 228 8.35 11.47 -21.78
C THR A 228 7.71 10.60 -22.88
N ASP A 229 8.53 9.90 -23.66
CA ASP A 229 8.05 9.03 -24.77
C ASP A 229 7.34 7.76 -24.28
N GLU A 230 7.74 7.21 -23.14
CA GLU A 230 7.12 6.06 -22.46
C GLU A 230 6.67 6.49 -21.04
N PRO A 231 5.56 7.24 -20.91
CA PRO A 231 5.08 7.74 -19.62
C PRO A 231 4.62 6.59 -18.70
N MET A 232 4.90 6.70 -17.40
CA MET A 232 4.41 5.77 -16.39
C MET A 232 2.89 5.81 -16.24
N LEU A 233 2.30 6.99 -16.47
CA LEU A 233 0.86 7.20 -16.46
C LEU A 233 0.42 7.62 -17.86
N PRO A 234 -0.46 6.86 -18.54
CA PRO A 234 -1.05 7.30 -19.80
C PRO A 234 -1.95 8.53 -19.58
N MET A 235 -1.35 9.72 -19.68
CA MET A 235 -2.00 11.01 -19.38
C MET A 235 -3.20 11.29 -20.30
N GLU A 236 -3.26 10.64 -21.45
CA GLU A 236 -4.39 10.66 -22.38
C GLU A 236 -5.72 10.23 -21.74
N PHE A 237 -5.70 9.34 -20.73
CA PHE A 237 -6.93 8.94 -20.05
C PHE A 237 -7.56 10.10 -19.27
N PHE A 238 -6.78 11.06 -18.78
CA PHE A 238 -7.31 12.23 -18.09
C PHE A 238 -8.00 13.23 -19.03
N ALA A 239 -7.83 13.11 -20.35
CA ALA A 239 -8.65 13.83 -21.32
C ALA A 239 -10.11 13.33 -21.32
N ASN A 240 -10.34 12.07 -20.91
CA ASN A 240 -11.69 11.54 -20.73
C ASN A 240 -12.30 12.06 -19.43
N ARG A 241 -13.35 12.88 -19.55
CA ARG A 241 -14.05 13.49 -18.39
C ARG A 241 -14.53 12.44 -17.38
N GLY A 242 -15.03 11.30 -17.83
CA GLY A 242 -15.49 10.22 -16.95
C GLY A 242 -14.35 9.63 -16.12
N PHE A 243 -13.19 9.43 -16.74
CA PHE A 243 -11.99 8.96 -16.04
C PHE A 243 -11.48 9.99 -15.04
N ALA A 244 -11.38 11.26 -15.43
CA ALA A 244 -10.90 12.34 -14.56
C ALA A 244 -11.82 12.55 -13.34
N VAL A 245 -13.15 12.61 -13.56
CA VAL A 245 -14.13 12.78 -12.48
C VAL A 245 -14.12 11.59 -11.52
N THR A 246 -14.04 10.36 -12.04
CA THR A 246 -14.01 9.15 -11.20
C THR A 246 -12.78 9.12 -10.29
N ASN A 247 -11.61 9.50 -10.81
CA ASN A 247 -10.40 9.60 -9.99
C ASN A 247 -10.49 10.75 -8.97
N ALA A 248 -11.06 11.90 -9.33
CA ALA A 248 -11.26 13.02 -8.41
C ALA A 248 -12.20 12.65 -7.25
N ILE A 249 -13.32 11.98 -7.55
CA ILE A 249 -14.25 11.47 -6.53
C ILE A 249 -13.55 10.43 -5.65
N SER A 250 -12.80 9.49 -6.26
CA SER A 250 -12.06 8.47 -5.50
C SER A 250 -11.07 9.12 -4.52
N MET A 251 -10.35 10.15 -4.97
CA MET A 251 -9.44 10.91 -4.09
C MET A 251 -10.19 11.55 -2.92
N ALA A 252 -11.36 12.16 -3.16
CA ALA A 252 -12.16 12.76 -2.11
C ALA A 252 -12.84 11.76 -1.16
N MET A 253 -13.04 10.51 -1.58
CA MET A 253 -13.65 9.47 -0.74
C MET A 253 -12.64 8.77 0.17
N TYR A 254 -11.37 8.68 -0.26
CA TYR A 254 -10.32 7.97 0.47
C TYR A 254 -9.45 8.89 1.35
N PHE A 255 -9.64 10.21 1.29
CA PHE A 255 -8.99 11.23 2.12
C PHE A 255 -10.03 12.07 2.87
#